data_AF-A0AAD2ZIR1-F1
#
_entry.id   AF-A0AAD2ZIR1-F1
#
_cell.length_a   1.000
_cell.length_b   1.000
_cell.length_c   1.000
_cell.angle_alpha   90.00
_cell.angle_beta   90.00
_cell.angle_gamma   90.00
#
_symmetry.space_group_name_H-M   'P 1'
#
loop_
_entity.id
_entity.type
_entity.pdbx_description
1 polymer ?
#
loop_
_entity_poly.entity_id
_entity_poly.type
_entity_poly.pdbx_seq_one_letter_code
_entity_poly.pdbx_strand_id
1 'polypeptide(L)'
;MSLYVYCTLSNDQNYSVTDGKVFIAGQANIMTKHMYTPRGRVTEISDEQYVQLKDNHVFQLHKENGFISVENRKEDPEKVATNMEASDKSAPDTVESLEAEKQAVPKTNKKGK
;
A
#
# COMPACT_ATOMS: atom_id res chain seq x y z
N MET A 1 -12.14 1.25 -20.31
CA MET A 1 -11.94 2.42 -19.43
C MET A 1 -10.67 2.21 -18.61
N SER A 2 -10.11 3.29 -18.09
CA SER A 2 -8.98 3.25 -17.17
C SER A 2 -9.50 3.20 -15.73
N LEU A 3 -8.90 2.34 -14.92
CA LEU A 3 -9.13 2.23 -13.49
C LEU A 3 -7.88 2.67 -12.75
N TYR A 4 -8.07 3.30 -11.59
CA TYR A 4 -7.00 3.77 -10.74
C TYR A 4 -6.92 2.87 -9.51
N VAL A 5 -5.80 2.16 -9.39
CA VAL A 5 -5.51 1.30 -8.24
C VAL A 5 -4.63 2.06 -7.26
N TYR A 6 -5.15 2.29 -6.07
CA TYR A 6 -4.44 2.85 -4.93
C TYR A 6 -3.86 1.72 -4.10
N CYS A 7 -2.59 1.82 -3.73
CA CYS A 7 -1.85 0.80 -3.01
C CYS A 7 -1.05 1.44 -1.85
N THR A 8 -1.19 0.87 -0.66
CA THR A 8 -0.43 1.23 0.55
C THR A 8 0.64 0.20 0.94
N LEU A 9 0.91 -0.78 0.07
CA LEU A 9 1.99 -1.75 0.30
C LEU A 9 3.36 -1.13 0.04
N SER A 10 4.33 -1.44 0.89
CA SER A 10 5.70 -0.99 0.72
C SER A 10 6.43 -1.72 -0.42
N ASN A 11 6.05 -2.95 -0.73
CA ASN A 11 6.63 -3.68 -1.86
C ASN A 11 5.82 -3.50 -3.14
N ASP A 12 6.51 -3.39 -4.29
CA ASP A 12 5.88 -3.41 -5.60
C ASP A 12 5.22 -4.77 -5.85
N GLN A 13 4.01 -4.76 -6.41
CA GLN A 13 3.23 -5.97 -6.61
C GLN A 13 3.20 -6.34 -8.09
N ASN A 14 3.53 -7.60 -8.37
CA ASN A 14 3.44 -8.19 -9.71
C ASN A 14 2.52 -9.40 -9.64
N TYR A 15 1.24 -9.19 -9.92
CA TYR A 15 0.24 -10.25 -9.87
C TYR A 15 0.31 -11.10 -11.13
N SER A 16 0.50 -12.41 -10.95
CA SER A 16 0.36 -13.37 -12.05
C SER A 16 -1.12 -13.46 -12.46
N VAL A 17 -1.38 -13.19 -13.73
CA VAL A 17 -2.70 -13.28 -14.36
C VAL A 17 -2.62 -14.21 -15.57
N THR A 18 -3.77 -14.55 -16.15
CA THR A 18 -3.86 -15.48 -17.29
C THR A 18 -3.03 -15.03 -18.49
N ASP A 19 -3.02 -13.73 -18.79
CA ASP A 19 -2.26 -13.14 -19.91
C ASP A 19 -0.87 -12.61 -19.50
N GLY A 20 -0.35 -13.02 -18.35
CA GLY A 20 1.00 -12.68 -17.91
C GLY A 20 1.05 -12.08 -16.51
N LYS A 21 1.48 -10.82 -16.40
CA LYS A 21 1.63 -10.14 -15.10
C LYS A 21 1.09 -8.73 -15.15
N VAL A 22 0.35 -8.35 -14.12
CA VAL A 22 -0.09 -6.96 -13.91
C VAL A 22 0.74 -6.34 -12.81
N PHE A 23 1.40 -5.23 -13.15
CA PHE A 23 2.20 -4.45 -12.23
C PHE A 23 1.32 -3.42 -11.50
N ILE A 24 1.43 -3.38 -10.18
CA ILE A 24 0.82 -2.35 -9.33
C ILE A 24 1.95 -1.76 -8.49
N ALA A 25 2.19 -0.47 -8.65
CA ALA A 25 3.22 0.25 -7.91
C ALA A 25 2.88 0.23 -6.41
N GLY A 26 3.79 -0.37 -5.65
CA GLY A 26 3.86 -0.23 -4.20
C GLY A 26 4.79 0.91 -3.84
N GLN A 27 5.62 0.72 -2.81
CA GLN A 27 6.51 1.74 -2.25
C GLN A 27 5.79 2.85 -1.48
N ALA A 28 4.63 2.54 -0.91
CA ALA A 28 4.07 3.35 0.14
C ALA A 28 5.01 3.37 1.35
N ASN A 29 5.12 4.53 1.99
CA ASN A 29 5.99 4.80 3.13
C ASN A 29 7.51 4.64 2.84
N ILE A 30 7.90 4.57 1.56
CA ILE A 30 9.31 4.55 1.14
C ILE A 30 9.70 5.93 0.60
N MET A 31 10.81 6.48 1.10
CA MET A 31 11.33 7.77 0.66
C MET A 31 11.73 7.71 -0.82
N THR A 32 11.19 8.63 -1.62
CA THR A 32 11.55 8.78 -3.03
C THR A 32 12.88 9.50 -3.20
N LYS A 33 13.45 9.46 -4.41
CA LYS A 33 14.67 10.21 -4.75
C LYS A 33 14.55 11.73 -4.54
N HIS A 34 13.33 12.25 -4.46
CA HIS A 34 13.04 13.67 -4.22
C HIS A 34 12.83 13.99 -2.73
N MET A 35 13.24 13.09 -1.82
CA MET A 35 13.10 13.25 -0.35
C MET A 35 11.65 13.41 0.13
N TYR A 36 10.70 12.93 -0.68
CA TYR A 36 9.28 12.88 -0.35
C TYR A 36 8.86 11.43 -0.11
N THR A 37 8.09 11.17 0.95
CA THR A 37 7.62 9.84 1.33
C THR A 37 6.11 9.76 1.11
N PRO A 38 5.65 9.19 -0.02
CA PRO A 38 4.24 9.07 -0.31
C PRO A 38 3.59 8.05 0.63
N ARG A 39 2.41 8.37 1.15
CA ARG A 39 1.60 7.47 1.98
C ARG A 39 0.94 6.37 1.16
N GLY A 40 0.67 6.62 -0.11
CA GLY A 40 0.15 5.63 -1.04
C GLY A 40 0.55 5.93 -2.48
N ARG A 41 0.39 4.94 -3.35
CA ARG A 41 0.73 5.06 -4.77
C ARG A 41 -0.46 4.69 -5.62
N VAL A 42 -0.60 5.38 -6.76
CA VAL A 42 -1.64 5.13 -7.74
C VAL A 42 -1.03 4.50 -8.99
N THR A 43 -1.66 3.44 -9.48
CA THR A 43 -1.33 2.80 -10.76
C THR A 43 -2.57 2.79 -11.63
N GLU A 44 -2.42 3.21 -12.89
CA GLU A 44 -3.49 3.13 -13.88
C GLU A 44 -3.45 1.74 -14.55
N ILE A 45 -4.60 1.08 -14.60
CA ILE A 45 -4.77 -0.23 -15.27
C ILE A 45 -5.98 -0.19 -16.20
N SER A 46 -6.02 -1.10 -17.17
CA SER A 46 -7.20 -1.28 -18.02
C SER A 46 -8.29 -2.12 -17.33
N ASP A 47 -9.53 -1.97 -17.77
CA ASP A 47 -10.64 -2.84 -17.31
C ASP A 47 -10.32 -4.34 -17.52
N GLU A 48 -9.69 -4.70 -18.64
CA GLU A 48 -9.29 -6.08 -18.96
C GLU A 48 -8.32 -6.64 -17.92
N GLN A 49 -7.30 -5.85 -17.55
CA GLN A 49 -6.36 -6.20 -16.49
C GLN A 49 -7.07 -6.32 -15.14
N TYR A 50 -8.03 -5.45 -14.85
CA TYR A 50 -8.80 -5.53 -13.61
C TYR A 50 -9.67 -6.78 -13.53
N VAL A 51 -10.30 -7.20 -14.63
CA VAL A 51 -11.07 -8.45 -14.68
C VAL A 51 -10.17 -9.63 -14.34
N GLN A 52 -8.96 -9.68 -14.89
CA GLN A 52 -8.01 -10.74 -14.57
C GLN A 52 -7.48 -10.68 -13.14
N LEU A 53 -7.24 -9.47 -12.62
CA LEU A 53 -6.84 -9.25 -11.22
C LEU A 53 -7.90 -9.72 -10.24
N LYS A 54 -9.19 -9.59 -10.58
CA LYS A 54 -10.29 -10.08 -9.73
C LYS A 54 -10.22 -11.58 -9.52
N ASP A 55 -9.64 -12.36 -10.43
CA ASP A 55 -9.49 -13.80 -10.25
C ASP A 55 -8.22 -14.17 -9.47
N ASN A 56 -7.32 -13.21 -9.23
CA ASN A 56 -6.10 -13.44 -8.48
C ASN A 56 -6.36 -13.40 -6.97
N HIS A 57 -6.13 -14.53 -6.30
CA HIS A 57 -6.36 -14.67 -4.86
C HIS A 57 -5.56 -13.68 -3.99
N VAL A 58 -4.30 -13.41 -4.34
CA VAL A 58 -3.44 -12.50 -3.57
C VAL A 58 -3.93 -11.05 -3.70
N PHE A 59 -4.38 -10.67 -4.91
CA PHE A 59 -4.96 -9.36 -5.13
C PHE A 59 -6.26 -9.16 -4.32
N GLN A 60 -7.14 -10.17 -4.31
CA GLN A 60 -8.34 -10.15 -3.47
C GLN A 60 -7.99 -9.99 -1.99
N LEU A 61 -7.01 -10.75 -1.49
CA LEU A 61 -6.57 -10.68 -0.11
C LEU A 61 -6.06 -9.28 0.27
N HIS A 62 -5.24 -8.66 -0.58
CA HIS A 62 -4.76 -7.30 -0.33
C HIS A 62 -5.89 -6.26 -0.36
N LYS A 63 -6.89 -6.45 -1.22
CA LYS A 63 -8.08 -5.59 -1.28
C LYS A 63 -8.96 -5.75 -0.04
N GLU A 64 -9.22 -6.98 0.40
CA GLU A 64 -10.01 -7.30 1.60
C GLU A 64 -9.34 -6.80 2.87
N ASN A 65 -8.01 -6.88 2.94
CA ASN A 65 -7.22 -6.33 4.04
C ASN A 65 -7.11 -4.79 3.99
N GLY A 66 -7.70 -4.11 3.01
CA GLY A 66 -7.71 -2.64 2.93
C GLY A 66 -6.42 -2.00 2.41
N PHE A 67 -5.47 -2.78 1.88
CA PHE A 67 -4.22 -2.26 1.29
C PHE A 67 -4.37 -1.82 -0.16
N ILE A 68 -5.45 -2.24 -0.83
CA ILE A 68 -5.74 -1.90 -2.22
C ILE A 68 -7.16 -1.33 -2.34
N SER A 69 -7.27 -0.16 -2.96
CA SER A 69 -8.54 0.43 -3.40
C SER A 69 -8.53 0.60 -4.92
N VAL A 70 -9.68 0.41 -5.57
CA VAL A 70 -9.82 0.56 -7.02
C VAL A 70 -10.95 1.53 -7.30
N GLU A 71 -10.66 2.60 -8.02
CA GLU A 71 -11.63 3.64 -8.35
C GLU A 71 -11.66 3.93 -9.85
N ASN A 72 -12.83 4.38 -10.32
CA ASN A 72 -13.04 4.76 -11.72
C ASN A 72 -12.62 6.22 -11.99
N ARG A 73 -12.31 6.98 -10.93
CA ARG A 73 -11.90 8.38 -11.03
C ARG A 73 -10.52 8.54 -10.41
N LYS A 74 -9.74 9.44 -10.98
CA LYS A 74 -8.41 9.77 -10.47
C LYS A 74 -8.55 10.73 -9.30
N GLU A 75 -8.38 10.21 -8.10
CA GLU A 75 -8.22 10.94 -6.86
C GLU A 75 -6.74 11.00 -6.40
N ASP A 76 -6.49 11.86 -5.41
CA ASP A 76 -5.17 12.07 -4.81
C ASP A 76 -4.78 10.85 -3.96
N PRO A 77 -3.68 10.14 -4.28
CA PRO A 77 -3.27 8.93 -3.57
C PRO A 77 -3.01 9.18 -2.08
N GLU A 78 -2.61 10.38 -1.67
CA GLU A 78 -2.39 10.70 -0.25
C GLU A 78 -3.70 10.71 0.55
N LYS A 79 -4.78 11.19 -0.08
CA LYS A 79 -6.11 11.24 0.55
C LYS A 79 -6.71 9.85 0.65
N VAL A 80 -6.67 9.09 -0.45
CA VAL A 80 -7.21 7.72 -0.48
C VAL A 80 -6.45 6.84 0.51
N ALA A 81 -5.11 6.93 0.54
CA ALA A 81 -4.27 6.18 1.47
C ALA A 81 -4.47 6.54 2.95
N THR A 82 -5.04 7.70 3.27
CA THR A 82 -5.36 8.06 4.66
C THR A 82 -6.50 7.19 5.22
N ASN A 83 -7.42 6.74 4.36
CA ASN A 83 -8.54 5.88 4.74
C ASN A 83 -8.26 4.38 4.50
N MET A 84 -7.04 4.04 4.10
CA MET A 84 -6.61 2.66 3.83
C MET A 84 -5.69 2.15 4.95
N GLU A 85 -5.53 0.82 5.02
CA GLU A 85 -4.60 0.23 5.97
C GLU A 85 -3.17 0.68 5.64
N ALA A 86 -2.51 1.28 6.62
CA ALA A 86 -1.24 1.98 6.42
C ALA A 86 -0.03 1.05 6.50
N SER A 87 -0.17 -0.09 7.16
CA SER A 87 0.94 -0.99 7.49
C SER A 87 0.49 -2.45 7.45
N ASP A 88 1.20 -3.29 6.71
CA ASP A 88 1.10 -4.74 6.84
C ASP A 88 1.77 -5.21 8.15
N LYS A 89 1.40 -6.38 8.66
CA LYS A 89 1.94 -6.97 9.91
C LYS A 89 3.44 -7.24 9.91
N SER A 90 4.07 -7.10 8.74
CA SER A 90 5.51 -7.20 8.53
C SER A 90 6.23 -5.86 8.71
N ALA A 91 5.50 -4.74 8.75
CA ALA A 91 6.07 -3.42 8.97
C ALA A 91 6.51 -3.28 10.43
N PRO A 92 7.67 -2.67 10.70
CA PRO A 92 8.09 -2.40 12.07
C PRO A 92 7.10 -1.45 12.74
N ASP A 93 6.71 -1.76 13.97
CA ASP A 93 5.81 -0.92 14.75
C ASP A 93 6.38 0.49 14.89
N THR A 94 5.58 1.49 14.53
CA THR A 94 5.92 2.88 14.80
C THR A 94 5.59 3.20 16.26
N VAL A 95 6.22 4.22 16.82
CA VAL A 95 5.91 4.70 18.18
C VAL A 95 4.41 5.02 18.35
N GLU A 96 3.75 5.50 17.29
CA GLU A 96 2.31 5.76 17.26
C GLU A 96 1.48 4.47 17.29
N SER A 97 1.89 3.41 16.56
CA SER A 97 1.23 2.10 16.62
C SER A 97 1.38 1.43 18.00
N LEU A 98 2.54 1.55 18.64
CA LEU A 98 2.77 1.01 19.98
C LEU A 98 1.94 1.73 21.06
N GLU A 99 1.77 3.04 20.93
CA GLU A 99 0.91 3.84 21.81
C GLU A 99 -0.58 3.52 21.62
N ALA A 100 -1.02 3.28 20.37
CA ALA A 100 -2.40 2.86 20.07
C ALA A 100 -2.71 1.44 20.59
N GLU A 101 -1.75 0.52 20.55
CA GLU A 101 -1.89 -0.86 21.05
C GLU A 101 -1.63 -1.02 22.57
N LYS A 102 -1.34 0.07 23.30
CA LYS A 102 -0.95 0.04 24.72
C LYS A 102 0.21 -0.92 25.03
N GLN A 103 1.06 -1.22 24.04
CA GLN A 103 2.26 -2.01 24.24
C GLN A 103 3.40 -1.10 24.72
N ALA A 104 4.32 -1.68 25.51
CA ALA A 104 5.39 -0.90 26.13
C ALA A 104 6.32 -0.32 25.06
N VAL A 105 6.20 1.00 24.82
CA VAL A 105 7.15 1.77 24.01
C VAL A 105 8.58 1.50 24.50
N PRO A 106 9.50 1.03 23.63
CA PRO A 106 10.89 0.87 24.00
C PRO A 106 11.47 2.26 24.28
N LYS A 107 11.74 2.55 25.56
CA LYS A 107 12.40 3.79 25.98
C LYS A 107 13.79 3.82 25.37
N THR A 108 14.00 4.65 24.35
CA THR A 108 15.35 4.95 23.86
C THR A 108 16.11 5.68 24.96
N ASN A 109 17.03 4.99 25.61
CA ASN A 109 18.00 5.63 26.47
C ASN A 109 18.94 6.47 25.58
N LYS A 110 18.75 7.80 25.57
CA LYS A 110 19.82 8.74 25.25
C LYS A 110 20.97 8.47 26.23
N LYS A 111 22.01 7.73 25.82
CA LYS A 111 23.29 7.72 26.55
C LYS A 111 24.47 7.25 25.70
N GLY A 112 25.37 8.23 25.44
CA GLY A 112 26.81 8.05 25.18
C GLY A 112 27.15 7.79 23.71
N LYS A 113 28.12 8.46 23.09
CA LYS A 113 29.24 9.26 23.59
C LYS A 113 29.72 10.19 22.47
#